data_AF-A0A2V9HS87-F1
#
_entry.id   AF-A0A2V9HS87-F1
#
_cell.length_a   1.000
_cell.length_b   1.000
_cell.length_c   1.000
_cell.angle_alpha   90.00
_cell.angle_beta   90.00
_cell.angle_gamma   90.00
#
_symmetry.space_group_name_H-M   'P 1'
#
loop_
_entity.id
_entity.type
_entity.pdbx_description
1 polymer ?
#
loop_
_entity_poly.entity_id
_entity_poly.type
_entity_poly.pdbx_seq_one_letter_code
_entity_poly.pdbx_strand_id
1 'polypeptide(L)'
;MSNWLALPLAFLLLADADIPRVNSLRPPAYPSPTFPSDEEIPLFPNAGASSDNAQSQSNSSPPAKNATLQENSKLALIRYVSGEFAKAIKPLPAGKEGFHVRVGKPLETEMLDRAVATHGPAVSTGDRVQITKLEFHDHQIIVDLNGGGRGKRHWRDHIQIGLGGSGYPPMQSSSTQDQGPPGMQPGMGSTIFLEFNKPLPDITPDELKQLLSPFLNFSKERSAAVQWFDTLPPEMKKAIQDRRPVVGMDREELVAAIGKPDHKVRERDSDGNDIEDWIYGQPPSKTVFVRFLGDRVTSIKQFPQ
;
A
#
# COMPACT_ATOMS: atom_id res chain seq x y z
N MET A 1 79.30 -4.86 -14.86
CA MET A 1 77.91 -4.36 -15.00
C MET A 1 77.48 -3.91 -13.59
N SER A 2 77.97 -2.77 -13.13
CA SER A 2 77.25 -1.48 -13.04
C SER A 2 75.86 -1.59 -12.38
N ASN A 3 75.75 -1.23 -11.10
CA ASN A 3 75.24 0.10 -10.78
C ASN A 3 75.53 0.54 -9.34
N TRP A 4 75.87 1.82 -9.30
CA TRP A 4 76.19 2.73 -8.20
C TRP A 4 74.92 3.13 -7.45
N LEU A 5 75.01 3.31 -6.13
CA LEU A 5 74.77 4.57 -5.40
C LEU A 5 74.29 4.31 -3.96
N ALA A 6 75.16 4.69 -3.02
CA ALA A 6 74.80 5.01 -1.66
C ALA A 6 74.36 6.49 -1.60
N LEU A 7 73.37 6.81 -0.78
CA LEU A 7 73.28 8.07 -0.02
C LEU A 7 72.23 7.91 1.11
N PRO A 8 72.55 8.32 2.35
CA PRO A 8 71.71 8.14 3.54
C PRO A 8 70.86 9.39 3.81
N LEU A 9 69.77 9.25 4.55
CA LEU A 9 69.19 10.39 5.27
C LEU A 9 68.67 9.94 6.63
N ALA A 10 69.46 10.26 7.66
CA ALA A 10 69.01 10.33 9.03
C ALA A 10 68.48 11.76 9.27
N PHE A 11 67.30 11.87 9.87
CA PHE A 11 66.93 13.02 10.69
C PHE A 11 66.23 12.51 11.95
N LEU A 12 67.00 12.53 13.03
CA LEU A 12 66.52 12.52 14.41
C LEU A 12 65.93 13.90 14.71
N LEU A 13 64.80 13.95 15.41
CA LEU A 13 64.60 14.95 16.46
C LEU A 13 63.55 14.47 17.47
N LEU A 14 64.02 14.46 18.71
CA LEU A 14 63.36 14.20 19.98
C LEU A 14 62.19 15.14 20.25
N ALA A 15 61.14 14.61 20.88
CA ALA A 15 60.44 15.34 21.94
C ALA A 15 59.85 14.33 22.93
N ASP A 16 60.55 14.21 24.05
CA ASP A 16 60.12 13.62 25.31
C ASP A 16 59.11 14.58 25.96
N ALA A 17 57.94 14.09 26.35
CA ALA A 17 57.04 14.80 27.25
C ALA A 17 56.16 13.81 28.00
N ASP A 18 56.59 13.58 29.23
CA ASP A 18 55.99 12.81 30.31
C ASP A 18 54.67 13.48 30.80
N ILE A 19 53.58 12.68 30.81
CA ILE A 19 52.45 12.52 31.79
C ILE A 19 51.89 13.78 32.52
N PRO A 20 50.53 13.98 32.58
CA PRO A 20 49.74 13.43 33.70
C PRO A 20 48.43 12.73 33.29
N ARG A 21 48.23 11.51 33.85
CA ARG A 21 46.91 11.04 34.32
C ARG A 21 46.28 12.18 35.13
N VAL A 22 45.04 12.60 34.86
CA VAL A 22 43.80 12.12 35.49
C VAL A 22 42.65 12.84 34.80
N ASN A 23 41.73 12.12 34.16
CA ASN A 23 40.33 12.51 34.25
C ASN A 23 39.45 11.27 34.17
N SER A 24 38.69 11.08 35.24
CA SER A 24 37.71 10.04 35.43
C SER A 24 36.55 10.23 34.46
N LEU A 25 36.29 9.23 33.61
CA LEU A 25 34.97 9.04 33.00
C LEU A 25 34.57 7.58 33.22
N ARG A 26 33.75 7.42 34.26
CA ARG A 26 32.68 6.45 34.48
C ARG A 26 32.57 5.32 33.42
N PRO A 27 32.61 4.03 33.80
CA PRO A 27 32.23 2.96 32.89
C PRO A 27 30.75 3.13 32.49
N PRO A 28 30.35 2.83 31.24
CA PRO A 28 28.94 2.78 30.89
C PRO A 28 28.30 1.60 31.65
N ALA A 29 27.54 1.92 32.70
CA ALA A 29 26.61 0.99 33.30
C ALA A 29 25.38 0.90 32.39
N TYR A 30 25.45 0.06 31.36
CA TYR A 30 24.27 -0.45 30.68
C TYR A 30 24.34 -1.98 30.74
N PRO A 31 23.45 -2.65 31.50
CA PRO A 31 23.30 -4.09 31.36
C PRO A 31 22.79 -4.37 29.94
N SER A 32 23.54 -5.16 29.17
CA SER A 32 23.03 -5.73 27.93
C SER A 32 21.82 -6.61 28.27
N PRO A 33 20.63 -6.36 27.71
CA PRO A 33 19.49 -7.22 27.94
C PRO A 33 19.81 -8.60 27.34
N THR A 34 19.88 -9.62 28.21
CA THR A 34 19.93 -11.01 27.79
C THR A 34 18.50 -11.40 27.42
N PHE A 35 18.24 -11.65 26.14
CA PHE A 35 16.94 -12.09 25.68
C PHE A 35 16.85 -13.61 25.78
N PRO A 36 15.94 -14.19 26.60
CA PRO A 36 15.64 -15.61 26.55
C PRO A 36 15.02 -15.97 25.19
N SER A 37 15.41 -17.10 24.62
CA SER A 37 15.12 -17.46 23.21
C SER A 37 13.68 -17.88 22.90
N ASP A 38 12.72 -17.67 23.81
CA ASP A 38 11.34 -18.17 23.70
C ASP A 38 10.25 -17.09 23.80
N GLU A 39 10.59 -15.81 23.56
CA GLU A 39 9.59 -14.72 23.58
C GLU A 39 9.45 -14.06 22.20
N GLU A 40 8.33 -14.33 21.51
CA GLU A 40 7.94 -13.64 20.27
C GLU A 40 7.58 -12.18 20.59
N ILE A 41 8.34 -11.23 20.04
CA ILE A 41 8.05 -9.80 20.17
C ILE A 41 6.89 -9.45 19.22
N PRO A 42 5.74 -8.96 19.70
CA PRO A 42 4.64 -8.56 18.83
C PRO A 42 5.01 -7.29 18.04
N LEU A 43 4.89 -7.35 16.71
CA LEU A 43 5.27 -6.28 15.78
C LEU A 43 4.30 -5.08 15.73
N PHE A 44 3.35 -4.96 16.67
CA PHE A 44 2.47 -3.80 16.78
C PHE A 44 2.30 -3.36 18.24
N PRO A 45 2.27 -2.05 18.54
CA PRO A 45 2.00 -1.56 19.87
C PRO A 45 0.54 -1.88 20.23
N ASN A 46 0.37 -2.87 21.09
CA ASN A 46 -0.90 -3.11 21.77
C ASN A 46 -1.10 -1.95 22.75
N ALA A 47 -1.86 -0.94 22.35
CA ALA A 47 -2.30 0.11 23.25
C ALA A 47 -3.40 -0.46 24.16
N GLY A 48 -2.98 -0.96 25.32
CA GLY A 48 -3.86 -1.12 26.49
C GLY A 48 -3.65 -2.42 27.25
N ALA A 49 -2.99 -2.35 28.41
CA ALA A 49 -3.70 -2.36 29.69
C ALA A 49 -2.70 -2.43 30.86
N SER A 50 -2.72 -1.41 31.69
CA SER A 50 -2.42 -1.55 33.11
C SER A 50 -3.49 -2.44 33.72
N SER A 51 -3.08 -3.50 34.40
CA SER A 51 -3.93 -4.40 35.17
C SER A 51 -4.31 -3.76 36.51
N ASP A 52 -5.59 -3.41 36.69
CA ASP A 52 -6.37 -3.77 37.89
C ASP A 52 -7.84 -3.37 37.72
N ASN A 53 -8.69 -4.33 37.38
CA ASN A 53 -9.88 -4.67 38.18
C ASN A 53 -10.66 -5.84 37.56
N ALA A 54 -11.14 -6.68 38.45
CA ALA A 54 -11.98 -7.83 38.17
C ALA A 54 -13.36 -7.44 37.58
N GLN A 55 -13.95 -8.42 36.90
CA GLN A 55 -15.38 -8.59 36.63
C GLN A 55 -16.01 -7.69 35.56
N SER A 56 -16.15 -8.24 34.35
CA SER A 56 -17.44 -8.72 33.82
C SER A 56 -17.25 -9.25 32.40
N GLN A 57 -17.52 -10.54 32.20
CA GLN A 57 -17.75 -11.12 30.88
C GLN A 57 -18.99 -10.50 30.28
N SER A 58 -18.83 -9.67 29.24
CA SER A 58 -19.92 -9.39 28.30
C SER A 58 -19.66 -10.17 27.02
N ASN A 59 -20.45 -11.22 26.82
CA ASN A 59 -20.64 -11.87 25.52
C ASN A 59 -20.84 -10.78 24.45
N SER A 60 -19.91 -10.67 23.50
CA SER A 60 -20.06 -9.80 22.34
C SER A 60 -21.12 -10.41 21.42
N SER A 61 -22.37 -10.03 21.70
CA SER A 61 -23.49 -10.13 20.78
C SER A 61 -23.16 -9.29 19.54
N PRO A 62 -23.61 -9.68 18.32
CA PRO A 62 -23.37 -8.87 17.13
C PRO A 62 -23.91 -7.45 17.35
N PRO A 63 -23.16 -6.39 17.00
CA PRO A 63 -23.59 -5.02 17.26
C PRO A 63 -24.90 -4.78 16.52
N ALA A 64 -25.86 -4.18 17.22
CA ALA A 64 -27.14 -3.81 16.65
C ALA A 64 -26.92 -2.89 15.44
N LYS A 65 -27.55 -3.23 14.31
CA LYS A 65 -27.53 -2.50 13.02
C LYS A 65 -28.04 -1.04 13.07
N ASN A 66 -28.15 -0.44 14.25
CA ASN A 66 -28.72 0.89 14.49
C ASN A 66 -27.75 1.83 15.25
N ALA A 67 -26.50 1.45 15.46
CA ALA A 67 -25.50 2.38 15.99
C ALA A 67 -25.11 3.41 14.92
N THR A 68 -24.92 4.67 15.32
CA THR A 68 -24.37 5.71 14.43
C THR A 68 -22.94 5.36 14.01
N LEU A 69 -22.52 5.80 12.81
CA LEU A 69 -21.20 5.51 12.26
C LEU A 69 -20.09 5.88 13.27
N GLN A 70 -19.28 4.89 13.63
CA GLN A 70 -18.18 5.07 14.57
C GLN A 70 -16.92 5.62 13.86
N GLU A 71 -16.06 6.34 14.57
CA GLU A 71 -14.83 6.90 13.99
C GLU A 71 -13.88 5.78 13.50
N ASN A 72 -13.82 4.65 14.20
CA ASN A 72 -13.04 3.48 13.76
C ASN A 72 -13.56 2.90 12.44
N SER A 73 -14.89 2.83 12.28
CA SER A 73 -15.52 2.36 11.05
C SER A 73 -15.28 3.34 9.91
N LYS A 74 -15.37 4.65 10.17
CA LYS A 74 -15.00 5.70 9.20
C LYS A 74 -13.56 5.57 8.73
N LEU A 75 -12.61 5.34 9.65
CA LEU A 75 -11.21 5.08 9.31
C LEU A 75 -11.04 3.81 8.48
N ALA A 76 -11.78 2.75 8.79
CA ALA A 76 -11.78 1.52 8.01
C ALA A 76 -12.33 1.75 6.59
N LEU A 77 -13.44 2.49 6.45
CA LEU A 77 -14.01 2.87 5.15
C LEU A 77 -13.01 3.65 4.31
N ILE A 78 -12.35 4.66 4.89
CA ILE A 78 -11.31 5.41 4.19
C ILE A 78 -10.15 4.49 3.78
N ARG A 79 -9.66 3.62 4.68
CA ARG A 79 -8.52 2.74 4.40
C ARG A 79 -8.79 1.71 3.32
N TYR A 80 -9.97 1.10 3.33
CA TYR A 80 -10.26 -0.07 2.50
C TYR A 80 -11.10 0.22 1.26
N VAL A 81 -11.78 1.37 1.20
CA VAL A 81 -12.65 1.74 0.07
C VAL A 81 -12.11 2.96 -0.69
N SER A 82 -11.52 3.94 0.01
CA SER A 82 -10.87 5.06 -0.69
C SER A 82 -9.61 4.54 -1.41
N GLY A 83 -9.44 4.96 -2.65
CA GLY A 83 -8.38 4.52 -3.55
C GLY A 83 -8.69 3.21 -4.30
N GLU A 84 -9.80 2.53 -3.98
CA GLU A 84 -10.18 1.27 -4.63
C GLU A 84 -10.62 1.50 -6.09
N PHE A 85 -10.26 0.55 -6.95
CA PHE A 85 -10.69 0.53 -8.34
C PHE A 85 -11.92 -0.34 -8.53
N ALA A 86 -12.79 0.06 -9.44
CA ALA A 86 -13.95 -0.72 -9.84
C ALA A 86 -14.24 -0.53 -11.34
N LYS A 87 -15.03 -1.45 -11.91
CA LYS A 87 -15.57 -1.29 -13.26
C LYS A 87 -16.99 -0.74 -13.19
N ALA A 88 -17.26 0.35 -13.91
CA ALA A 88 -18.60 0.91 -13.99
C ALA A 88 -19.55 -0.02 -14.76
N ILE A 89 -20.73 -0.26 -14.19
CA ILE A 89 -21.80 -1.11 -14.75
C ILE A 89 -22.89 -0.24 -15.39
N LYS A 90 -23.05 1.00 -14.92
CA LYS A 90 -23.98 2.01 -15.43
C LYS A 90 -23.25 3.32 -15.67
N PRO A 91 -23.70 4.14 -16.62
CA PRO A 91 -23.15 5.47 -16.79
C PRO A 91 -23.51 6.35 -15.58
N LEU A 92 -22.63 7.28 -15.22
CA LEU A 92 -22.85 8.23 -14.15
C LEU A 92 -22.68 9.68 -14.65
N PRO A 93 -23.53 10.61 -14.19
CA PRO A 93 -23.55 11.97 -14.71
C PRO A 93 -22.31 12.74 -14.30
N ALA A 94 -21.91 13.67 -15.17
CA ALA A 94 -20.94 14.72 -14.85
C ALA A 94 -21.58 15.83 -14.01
N GLY A 95 -20.74 16.75 -13.53
CA GLY A 95 -21.18 17.96 -12.87
C GLY A 95 -21.47 17.79 -11.38
N LYS A 96 -21.81 18.91 -10.74
CA LYS A 96 -21.79 19.05 -9.27
C LYS A 96 -22.97 18.37 -8.58
N GLU A 97 -24.09 18.23 -9.29
CA GLU A 97 -25.30 17.57 -8.78
C GLU A 97 -25.09 16.06 -8.59
N GLY A 98 -24.17 15.45 -9.34
CA GLY A 98 -23.90 14.02 -9.26
C GLY A 98 -25.17 13.17 -9.39
N PHE A 99 -25.22 12.05 -8.66
CA PHE A 99 -26.40 11.20 -8.60
C PHE A 99 -26.77 10.83 -7.16
N HIS A 100 -28.03 11.07 -6.80
CA HIS A 100 -28.56 10.82 -5.47
C HIS A 100 -29.23 9.44 -5.38
N VAL A 101 -28.85 8.66 -4.38
CA VAL A 101 -29.31 7.29 -4.15
C VAL A 101 -29.90 7.19 -2.76
N ARG A 102 -31.20 6.91 -2.68
CA ARG A 102 -31.86 6.68 -1.40
C ARG A 102 -31.63 5.24 -0.94
N VAL A 103 -30.80 5.06 0.08
CA VAL A 103 -30.44 3.75 0.61
C VAL A 103 -31.69 3.06 1.17
N GLY A 104 -31.86 1.78 0.79
CA GLY A 104 -33.01 0.95 1.17
C GLY A 104 -34.24 1.10 0.27
N LYS A 105 -34.20 1.99 -0.74
CA LYS A 105 -35.21 2.06 -1.80
C LYS A 105 -34.65 1.48 -3.11
N PRO A 106 -35.51 0.98 -4.01
CA PRO A 106 -35.08 0.59 -5.35
C PRO A 106 -34.39 1.75 -6.06
N LEU A 107 -33.37 1.45 -6.85
CA LEU A 107 -32.66 2.43 -7.66
C LEU A 107 -33.61 3.06 -8.70
N GLU A 108 -33.72 4.38 -8.66
CA GLU A 108 -34.52 5.18 -9.61
C GLU A 108 -33.77 5.30 -10.96
N THR A 109 -33.82 4.27 -11.79
CA THR A 109 -33.06 4.20 -13.05
C THR A 109 -33.43 5.29 -14.05
N GLU A 110 -34.70 5.65 -14.15
CA GLU A 110 -35.15 6.73 -15.04
C GLU A 110 -34.55 8.08 -14.67
N MET A 111 -34.35 8.34 -13.38
CA MET A 111 -33.70 9.57 -12.91
C MET A 111 -32.21 9.55 -13.22
N LEU A 112 -31.56 8.39 -13.12
CA LEU A 112 -30.16 8.22 -13.52
C LEU A 112 -29.98 8.52 -15.01
N ASP A 113 -30.81 7.91 -15.86
CA ASP A 113 -30.74 8.09 -17.30
C ASP A 113 -30.99 9.55 -17.69
N ARG A 114 -31.95 10.22 -17.02
CA ARG A 114 -32.20 11.65 -17.19
C ARG A 114 -31.01 12.51 -16.75
N ALA A 115 -30.39 12.21 -15.62
CA ALA A 115 -29.23 12.96 -15.13
C ALA A 115 -28.06 12.85 -16.11
N VAL A 116 -27.80 11.63 -16.62
CA VAL A 116 -26.76 11.39 -17.64
C VAL A 116 -27.10 12.11 -18.95
N ALA A 117 -28.36 12.09 -19.39
CA ALA A 117 -28.78 12.81 -20.59
C ALA A 117 -28.66 14.34 -20.45
N THR A 118 -28.86 14.87 -19.24
CA THR A 118 -28.84 16.31 -18.97
C THR A 118 -27.42 16.85 -18.80
N HIS A 119 -26.56 16.13 -18.07
CA HIS A 119 -25.22 16.60 -17.71
C HIS A 119 -24.09 15.96 -18.53
N GLY A 120 -24.41 14.94 -19.33
CA GLY A 120 -23.43 14.11 -20.01
C GLY A 120 -22.81 13.05 -19.08
N PRO A 121 -22.26 11.96 -19.63
CA PRO A 121 -21.57 10.95 -18.84
C PRO A 121 -20.16 11.42 -18.45
N ALA A 122 -19.86 11.46 -17.15
CA ALA A 122 -18.47 11.55 -16.66
C ALA A 122 -17.84 10.16 -16.50
N VAL A 123 -18.68 9.14 -16.33
CA VAL A 123 -18.30 7.73 -16.31
C VAL A 123 -19.24 7.01 -17.26
N SER A 124 -18.67 6.22 -18.16
CA SER A 124 -19.41 5.35 -19.08
C SER A 124 -19.44 3.91 -18.56
N THR A 125 -20.44 3.14 -19.00
CA THR A 125 -20.47 1.70 -18.72
C THR A 125 -19.21 1.03 -19.27
N GLY A 126 -18.53 0.27 -18.41
CA GLY A 126 -17.31 -0.44 -18.74
C GLY A 126 -16.03 0.31 -18.36
N ASP A 127 -16.12 1.60 -18.00
CA ASP A 127 -14.96 2.36 -17.56
C ASP A 127 -14.36 1.79 -16.28
N ARG A 128 -13.03 1.80 -16.21
CA ARG A 128 -12.34 1.61 -14.94
C ARG A 128 -12.36 2.92 -14.20
N VAL A 129 -12.96 2.92 -13.01
CA VAL A 129 -13.06 4.08 -12.14
C VAL A 129 -12.33 3.81 -10.84
N GLN A 130 -11.98 4.89 -10.14
CA GLN A 130 -11.41 4.83 -8.82
C GLN A 130 -12.24 5.67 -7.85
N ILE A 131 -12.46 5.14 -6.66
CA ILE A 131 -12.99 5.92 -5.54
C ILE A 131 -11.88 6.84 -5.05
N THR A 132 -12.02 8.14 -5.28
CA THR A 132 -10.98 9.13 -4.93
C THR A 132 -11.23 9.84 -3.61
N LYS A 133 -12.50 9.88 -3.15
CA LYS A 133 -12.85 10.55 -1.89
C LYS A 133 -14.13 9.96 -1.30
N LEU A 134 -14.15 9.88 0.03
CA LEU A 134 -15.33 9.64 0.84
C LEU A 134 -15.55 10.81 1.79
N GLU A 135 -16.74 11.40 1.79
CA GLU A 135 -17.19 12.36 2.81
C GLU A 135 -18.37 11.77 3.58
N PHE A 136 -18.37 11.96 4.90
CA PHE A 136 -19.38 11.41 5.80
C PHE A 136 -20.13 12.56 6.47
N HIS A 137 -21.44 12.58 6.31
CA HIS A 137 -22.37 13.50 6.96
C HIS A 137 -23.37 12.71 7.81
N ASP A 138 -24.16 13.42 8.62
CA ASP A 138 -25.10 12.81 9.58
C ASP A 138 -26.03 11.76 8.96
N HIS A 139 -26.42 11.93 7.70
CA HIS A 139 -27.38 11.08 6.99
C HIS A 139 -26.93 10.74 5.56
N GLN A 140 -25.66 10.96 5.22
CA GLN A 140 -25.20 10.83 3.85
C GLN A 140 -23.74 10.40 3.77
N ILE A 141 -23.42 9.54 2.80
CA ILE A 141 -22.05 9.29 2.36
C ILE A 141 -21.90 9.83 0.93
N ILE A 142 -20.92 10.69 0.72
CA ILE A 142 -20.58 11.21 -0.61
C ILE A 142 -19.37 10.43 -1.13
N VAL A 143 -19.53 9.85 -2.31
CA VAL A 143 -18.50 9.02 -2.96
C VAL A 143 -18.08 9.71 -4.25
N ASP A 144 -16.85 10.21 -4.31
CA ASP A 144 -16.30 10.83 -5.51
C ASP A 144 -15.53 9.80 -6.32
N LEU A 145 -15.94 9.62 -7.57
CA LEU A 145 -15.28 8.77 -8.56
C LEU A 145 -14.43 9.62 -9.48
N ASN A 146 -13.18 9.23 -9.71
CA ASN A 146 -12.24 9.91 -10.61
C ASN A 146 -12.13 11.42 -10.36
N GLY A 147 -12.04 11.83 -9.09
CA GLY A 147 -11.93 13.24 -8.69
C GLY A 147 -13.26 13.95 -8.43
N GLY A 148 -14.39 13.25 -8.60
CA GLY A 148 -15.74 13.76 -8.32
C GLY A 148 -16.23 14.79 -9.34
N GLY A 149 -17.54 15.03 -9.37
CA GLY A 149 -18.16 16.04 -10.24
C GLY A 149 -18.23 17.44 -9.61
N ARG A 150 -18.00 17.54 -8.30
CA ARG A 150 -18.20 18.77 -7.52
C ARG A 150 -17.14 19.85 -7.77
N GLY A 151 -15.93 19.48 -8.23
CA GLY A 151 -14.80 20.40 -8.43
C GLY A 151 -14.32 21.07 -7.13
N LYS A 152 -13.02 21.28 -6.97
CA LYS A 152 -12.52 22.15 -5.88
C LYS A 152 -12.51 23.59 -6.37
N ARG A 153 -13.18 24.50 -5.65
CA ARG A 153 -13.03 25.94 -5.88
C ARG A 153 -11.73 26.36 -5.20
N HIS A 154 -10.63 26.46 -5.96
CA HIS A 154 -9.36 26.86 -5.37
C HIS A 154 -9.35 28.37 -5.17
N TRP A 155 -9.21 28.79 -3.92
CA TRP A 155 -9.20 30.19 -3.59
C TRP A 155 -7.94 30.92 -4.12
N ARG A 156 -6.88 30.21 -4.50
CA ARG A 156 -5.72 30.88 -5.10
C ARG A 156 -5.90 31.20 -6.59
N ASP A 157 -6.92 30.67 -7.24
CA ASP A 157 -7.23 31.00 -8.64
C ASP A 157 -7.68 32.46 -8.78
N HIS A 158 -8.09 33.09 -7.66
CA HIS A 158 -8.45 34.50 -7.58
C HIS A 158 -7.37 35.41 -6.98
N ILE A 159 -6.20 34.89 -6.60
CA ILE A 159 -5.05 35.72 -6.20
C ILE A 159 -4.16 35.95 -7.42
N GLN A 160 -4.75 36.54 -8.45
CA GLN A 160 -4.00 37.27 -9.46
C GLN A 160 -3.88 38.70 -8.92
N ILE A 161 -2.85 38.94 -8.11
CA ILE A 161 -2.48 40.31 -7.73
C ILE A 161 -1.99 40.97 -9.01
N GLY A 162 -2.85 41.80 -9.60
CA GLY A 162 -2.51 42.66 -10.71
C GLY A 162 -1.39 43.59 -10.29
N LEU A 163 -0.16 43.25 -10.67
CA LEU A 163 0.94 44.19 -10.71
C LEU A 163 1.69 44.00 -12.03
N GLY A 164 1.20 44.74 -13.04
CA GLY A 164 2.02 45.22 -14.15
C GLY A 164 2.47 44.22 -15.20
N GLY A 165 1.89 44.34 -16.40
CA GLY A 165 2.66 44.21 -17.64
C GLY A 165 2.58 42.88 -18.39
N SER A 166 1.84 42.93 -19.50
CA SER A 166 2.09 42.24 -20.77
C SER A 166 2.31 40.71 -20.77
N GLY A 167 1.29 39.99 -21.25
CA GLY A 167 1.48 39.17 -22.45
C GLY A 167 2.07 37.76 -22.33
N TYR A 168 1.93 37.05 -21.20
CA TYR A 168 2.26 35.62 -21.16
C TYR A 168 0.98 34.76 -21.05
N PRO A 169 0.84 33.69 -21.86
CA PRO A 169 -0.26 32.74 -21.72
C PRO A 169 -0.20 32.10 -20.33
N PRO A 170 -1.34 31.80 -19.68
CA PRO A 170 -1.34 31.23 -18.35
C PRO A 170 -0.62 29.89 -18.37
N MET A 171 0.50 29.84 -17.68
CA MET A 171 1.25 28.63 -17.40
C MET A 171 0.34 27.73 -16.55
N GLN A 172 -0.16 26.63 -17.12
CA GLN A 172 -0.90 25.61 -16.37
C GLN A 172 0.04 25.09 -15.28
N SER A 173 -0.21 25.48 -14.04
CA SER A 173 0.46 24.90 -12.88
C SER A 173 0.07 23.43 -12.80
N SER A 174 1.00 22.54 -13.16
CA SER A 174 0.97 21.13 -12.83
C SER A 174 1.04 20.98 -11.30
N SER A 175 -0.11 21.16 -10.65
CA SER A 175 -0.20 21.06 -9.19
C SER A 175 -0.29 19.60 -8.77
N THR A 176 0.77 19.17 -8.09
CA THR A 176 0.83 18.17 -7.02
C THR A 176 -0.47 17.43 -6.69
N GLN A 177 -0.52 16.20 -7.19
CA GLN A 177 -1.09 14.96 -6.63
C GLN A 177 -1.75 15.08 -5.24
N ASP A 178 -3.02 15.46 -5.21
CA ASP A 178 -3.88 15.33 -4.03
C ASP A 178 -4.64 13.97 -4.17
N GLN A 179 -4.06 12.91 -3.59
CA GLN A 179 -4.60 11.54 -3.40
C GLN A 179 -5.24 10.76 -4.58
N GLY A 180 -5.22 11.28 -5.81
CA GLY A 180 -5.54 10.52 -7.03
C GLY A 180 -4.28 10.08 -7.78
N PRO A 181 -4.33 9.06 -8.67
CA PRO A 181 -3.27 8.73 -9.61
C PRO A 181 -2.93 9.92 -10.51
N PRO A 182 -1.70 9.97 -11.06
CA PRO A 182 -1.29 11.07 -11.93
C PRO A 182 -2.27 11.20 -13.11
N GLY A 183 -2.82 12.41 -13.34
CA GLY A 183 -3.69 12.72 -14.48
C GLY A 183 -5.18 12.93 -14.19
N MET A 184 -5.65 12.71 -12.95
CA MET A 184 -7.05 13.01 -12.59
C MET A 184 -7.22 14.46 -12.11
N GLN A 185 -8.07 15.23 -12.79
CA GLN A 185 -8.43 16.60 -12.40
C GLN A 185 -9.77 16.61 -11.62
N PRO A 186 -9.82 17.20 -10.40
CA PRO A 186 -11.05 17.33 -9.65
C PRO A 186 -12.15 18.04 -10.46
N GLY A 187 -13.38 17.52 -10.42
CA GLY A 187 -14.51 18.08 -11.17
C GLY A 187 -14.76 17.47 -12.56
N MET A 188 -13.88 16.58 -13.03
CA MET A 188 -14.10 15.83 -14.28
C MET A 188 -14.74 14.45 -14.05
N GLY A 189 -14.85 14.03 -12.78
CA GLY A 189 -15.41 12.75 -12.39
C GLY A 189 -16.91 12.79 -12.14
N SER A 190 -17.41 11.78 -11.44
CA SER A 190 -18.81 11.71 -11.00
C SER A 190 -18.88 11.59 -9.48
N THR A 191 -19.98 12.07 -8.90
CA THR A 191 -20.23 11.99 -7.45
C THR A 191 -21.51 11.21 -7.21
N ILE A 192 -21.47 10.20 -6.33
CA ILE A 192 -22.65 9.47 -5.85
C ILE A 192 -22.95 9.93 -4.42
N PHE A 193 -24.19 10.34 -4.19
CA PHE A 193 -24.69 10.72 -2.88
C PHE A 193 -25.56 9.58 -2.33
N LEU A 194 -25.04 8.83 -1.37
CA LEU A 194 -25.80 7.78 -0.68
C LEU A 194 -26.57 8.40 0.48
N GLU A 195 -27.88 8.58 0.32
CA GLU A 195 -28.78 9.20 1.30
C GLU A 195 -29.44 8.15 2.19
N PHE A 196 -29.29 8.32 3.50
CA PHE A 196 -29.87 7.45 4.52
C PHE A 196 -31.08 8.15 5.16
N ASN A 197 -32.20 7.44 5.32
CA ASN A 197 -33.40 7.99 5.96
C ASN A 197 -33.29 8.07 7.51
N LYS A 198 -32.15 7.68 8.06
CA LYS A 198 -31.81 7.60 9.49
C LYS A 198 -30.37 8.09 9.67
N PRO A 199 -29.95 8.41 10.90
CA PRO A 199 -28.55 8.66 11.19
C PRO A 199 -27.67 7.59 10.58
N LEU A 200 -26.54 8.00 10.03
CA LEU A 200 -25.67 7.15 9.25
C LEU A 200 -25.31 5.91 10.07
N PRO A 201 -25.71 4.69 9.64
CA PRO A 201 -25.45 3.49 10.42
C PRO A 201 -23.97 3.15 10.42
N ASP A 202 -23.55 2.40 11.42
CA ASP A 202 -22.23 1.82 11.47
C ASP A 202 -22.10 0.71 10.42
N ILE A 203 -21.48 1.07 9.27
CA ILE A 203 -21.32 0.19 8.11
C ILE A 203 -19.88 -0.23 7.91
N THR A 204 -19.70 -1.43 7.41
CA THR A 204 -18.39 -1.98 7.04
C THR A 204 -17.97 -1.60 5.61
N PRO A 205 -16.67 -1.71 5.25
CA PRO A 205 -16.19 -1.55 3.87
C PRO A 205 -16.92 -2.40 2.85
N ASP A 206 -17.21 -3.66 3.18
CA ASP A 206 -17.90 -4.58 2.27
C ASP A 206 -19.36 -4.19 2.08
N GLU A 207 -20.04 -3.70 3.13
CA GLU A 207 -21.39 -3.16 3.02
C GLU A 207 -21.44 -1.90 2.15
N LEU A 208 -20.47 -0.98 2.28
CA LEU A 208 -20.40 0.20 1.41
C LEU A 208 -20.19 -0.19 -0.06
N LYS A 209 -19.29 -1.14 -0.34
CA LYS A 209 -19.10 -1.67 -1.71
C LYS A 209 -20.36 -2.33 -2.25
N GLN A 210 -21.10 -3.03 -1.40
CA GLN A 210 -22.37 -3.63 -1.76
C GLN A 210 -23.44 -2.57 -2.06
N LEU A 211 -23.50 -1.46 -1.33
CA LEU A 211 -24.38 -0.33 -1.66
C LEU A 211 -24.03 0.31 -3.03
N LEU A 212 -22.75 0.29 -3.40
CA LEU A 212 -22.25 0.81 -4.68
C LEU A 212 -22.36 -0.21 -5.82
N SER A 213 -22.67 -1.47 -5.55
CA SER A 213 -22.72 -2.55 -6.55
C SER A 213 -23.69 -2.34 -7.71
N PRO A 214 -24.79 -1.56 -7.60
CA PRO A 214 -25.63 -1.23 -8.76
C PRO A 214 -24.91 -0.40 -9.83
N PHE A 215 -23.82 0.28 -9.46
CA PHE A 215 -23.03 1.16 -10.33
C PHE A 215 -21.63 0.61 -10.57
N LEU A 216 -21.02 -0.06 -9.59
CA LEU A 216 -19.60 -0.41 -9.55
C LEU A 216 -19.38 -1.89 -9.28
N ASN A 217 -18.58 -2.54 -10.12
CA ASN A 217 -18.15 -3.92 -9.92
C ASN A 217 -16.70 -3.94 -9.39
N PHE A 218 -16.55 -4.32 -8.11
CA PHE A 218 -15.25 -4.44 -7.44
C PHE A 218 -14.60 -5.82 -7.63
N SER A 219 -15.37 -6.84 -8.06
CA SER A 219 -14.91 -8.24 -8.10
C SER A 219 -13.85 -8.53 -9.16
N LYS A 220 -13.74 -7.68 -10.19
CA LYS A 220 -12.79 -7.88 -11.31
C LYS A 220 -11.52 -7.07 -11.21
N GLU A 221 -11.51 -6.01 -10.40
CA GLU A 221 -10.35 -5.12 -10.24
C GLU A 221 -9.46 -5.56 -9.05
N ARG A 222 -9.46 -6.87 -8.72
CA ARG A 222 -8.48 -7.44 -7.81
C ARG A 222 -7.08 -7.08 -8.32
N SER A 223 -6.16 -6.76 -7.41
CA SER A 223 -4.79 -6.35 -7.78
C SER A 223 -4.16 -7.35 -8.76
N ALA A 224 -3.25 -6.88 -9.62
CA ALA A 224 -2.58 -7.72 -10.62
C ALA A 224 -1.98 -9.00 -10.00
N ALA A 225 -1.50 -8.90 -8.75
CA ALA A 225 -1.00 -10.04 -7.98
C ALA A 225 -2.06 -11.12 -7.70
N VAL A 226 -3.30 -10.75 -7.39
CA VAL A 226 -4.38 -11.72 -7.13
C VAL A 226 -4.86 -12.37 -8.43
N GLN A 227 -4.94 -11.60 -9.52
CA GLN A 227 -5.28 -12.15 -10.83
C GLN A 227 -4.22 -13.14 -11.32
N TRP A 228 -2.94 -12.83 -11.14
CA TRP A 228 -1.84 -13.74 -11.45
C TRP A 228 -1.86 -14.98 -10.55
N PHE A 229 -2.08 -14.83 -9.24
CA PHE A 229 -2.19 -15.98 -8.35
C PHE A 229 -3.28 -16.97 -8.78
N ASP A 230 -4.42 -16.46 -9.28
CA ASP A 230 -5.54 -17.27 -9.74
C ASP A 230 -5.22 -18.08 -11.02
N THR A 231 -4.25 -17.67 -11.85
CA THR A 231 -3.83 -18.43 -13.05
C THR A 231 -2.83 -19.55 -12.75
N LEU A 232 -2.26 -19.59 -11.55
CA LEU A 232 -1.23 -20.57 -11.20
C LEU A 232 -1.78 -22.01 -11.09
N PRO A 233 -0.95 -23.03 -11.41
CA PRO A 233 -1.28 -24.42 -11.15
C PRO A 233 -1.57 -24.69 -9.65
N PRO A 234 -2.42 -25.68 -9.30
CA PRO A 234 -2.79 -25.96 -7.91
C PRO A 234 -1.59 -26.22 -6.99
N GLU A 235 -0.53 -26.84 -7.51
CA GLU A 235 0.70 -27.12 -6.78
C GLU A 235 1.43 -25.83 -6.39
N MET A 236 1.57 -24.87 -7.32
CA MET A 236 2.24 -23.58 -7.08
C MET A 236 1.44 -22.70 -6.12
N LYS A 237 0.10 -22.68 -6.26
CA LYS A 237 -0.79 -22.02 -5.29
C LYS A 237 -0.58 -22.52 -3.88
N LYS A 238 -0.53 -23.84 -3.71
CA LYS A 238 -0.31 -24.48 -2.42
C LYS A 238 1.07 -24.15 -1.86
N ALA A 239 2.11 -24.17 -2.69
CA ALA A 239 3.47 -23.84 -2.26
C ALA A 239 3.62 -22.38 -1.79
N ILE A 240 2.97 -21.43 -2.46
CA ILE A 240 2.92 -20.02 -2.03
C ILE A 240 2.17 -19.88 -0.70
N GLN A 241 1.03 -20.56 -0.57
CA GLN A 241 0.26 -20.58 0.69
C GLN A 241 1.07 -21.18 1.85
N ASP A 242 1.78 -22.27 1.58
CA ASP A 242 2.64 -22.98 2.53
C ASP A 242 4.00 -22.28 2.72
N ARG A 243 4.24 -21.15 2.03
CA ARG A 243 5.48 -20.35 2.07
C ARG A 243 6.75 -21.19 1.87
N ARG A 244 6.74 -22.04 0.84
CA ARG A 244 7.89 -22.90 0.52
C ARG A 244 8.26 -22.83 -0.95
N PRO A 245 9.56 -22.97 -1.28
CA PRO A 245 9.99 -23.15 -2.65
C PRO A 245 9.62 -24.55 -3.15
N VAL A 246 9.26 -24.68 -4.43
CA VAL A 246 9.04 -25.98 -5.10
C VAL A 246 9.72 -25.97 -6.47
N VAL A 247 10.19 -27.14 -6.90
CA VAL A 247 10.80 -27.33 -8.22
C VAL A 247 9.78 -27.01 -9.32
N GLY A 248 10.22 -26.32 -10.36
CA GLY A 248 9.36 -25.88 -11.47
C GLY A 248 8.75 -24.49 -11.28
N MET A 249 8.89 -23.88 -10.10
CA MET A 249 8.51 -22.47 -9.89
C MET A 249 9.29 -21.56 -10.82
N ASP A 250 8.65 -20.50 -11.31
CA ASP A 250 9.38 -19.37 -11.89
C ASP A 250 9.87 -18.39 -10.82
N ARG A 251 10.59 -17.34 -11.25
CA ARG A 251 11.16 -16.34 -10.33
C ARG A 251 10.11 -15.54 -9.59
N GLU A 252 8.98 -15.24 -10.23
CA GLU A 252 7.91 -14.46 -9.62
C GLU A 252 7.14 -15.31 -8.60
N GLU A 253 6.87 -16.58 -8.95
CA GLU A 253 6.29 -17.59 -8.06
C GLU A 253 7.16 -17.82 -6.82
N LEU A 254 8.48 -17.92 -6.98
CA LEU A 254 9.40 -18.07 -5.87
C LEU A 254 9.40 -16.84 -4.95
N VAL A 255 9.40 -15.63 -5.52
CA VAL A 255 9.31 -14.40 -4.72
C VAL A 255 7.98 -14.29 -4.00
N ALA A 256 6.88 -14.70 -4.63
CA ALA A 256 5.57 -14.74 -3.97
C ALA A 256 5.53 -15.76 -2.83
N ALA A 257 6.22 -16.89 -2.98
CA ALA A 257 6.25 -17.94 -1.97
C ALA A 257 7.13 -17.60 -0.75
N ILE A 258 8.37 -17.17 -0.99
CA ILE A 258 9.39 -17.01 0.07
C ILE A 258 10.11 -15.67 0.07
N GLY A 259 9.68 -14.72 -0.75
CA GLY A 259 10.25 -13.38 -0.81
C GLY A 259 11.48 -13.26 -1.70
N LYS A 260 12.10 -12.08 -1.65
CA LYS A 260 13.34 -11.80 -2.38
C LYS A 260 14.51 -12.51 -1.70
N PRO A 261 15.47 -13.06 -2.46
CA PRO A 261 16.64 -13.68 -1.88
C PRO A 261 17.59 -12.64 -1.30
N ASP A 262 18.42 -13.05 -0.35
CA ASP A 262 19.49 -12.24 0.23
C ASP A 262 20.65 -12.08 -0.76
N HIS A 263 20.99 -13.17 -1.46
CA HIS A 263 22.07 -13.19 -2.44
C HIS A 263 21.66 -13.93 -3.72
N LYS A 264 22.24 -13.52 -4.84
CA LYS A 264 22.09 -14.17 -6.15
C LYS A 264 23.47 -14.39 -6.75
N VAL A 265 23.73 -15.62 -7.19
CA VAL A 265 25.00 -16.01 -7.80
C VAL A 265 24.71 -16.57 -9.19
N ARG A 266 25.43 -16.09 -10.21
CA ARG A 266 25.30 -16.58 -11.59
C ARG A 266 26.59 -17.25 -12.00
N GLU A 267 26.47 -18.47 -12.50
CA GLU A 267 27.60 -19.30 -12.89
C GLU A 267 27.28 -20.06 -14.17
N ARG A 268 28.30 -20.66 -14.76
CA ARG A 268 28.16 -21.63 -15.84
C ARG A 268 28.49 -23.00 -15.30
N ASP A 269 27.60 -23.97 -15.47
CA ASP A 269 27.84 -25.34 -15.00
C ASP A 269 28.88 -26.07 -15.86
N SER A 270 29.22 -27.31 -15.49
CA SER A 270 30.19 -28.16 -16.21
C SER A 270 29.78 -28.45 -17.65
N ASP A 271 28.50 -28.37 -17.95
CA ASP A 271 27.90 -28.67 -19.24
C ASP A 271 27.75 -27.40 -20.11
N GLY A 272 28.14 -26.24 -19.57
CA GLY A 272 28.12 -24.96 -20.27
C GLY A 272 26.82 -24.17 -20.13
N ASN A 273 25.87 -24.62 -19.31
CA ASN A 273 24.60 -23.92 -19.11
C ASN A 273 24.73 -22.77 -18.11
N ASP A 274 24.02 -21.68 -18.38
CA ASP A 274 23.94 -20.54 -17.45
C ASP A 274 22.93 -20.87 -16.33
N ILE A 275 23.45 -20.95 -15.10
CA ILE A 275 22.68 -21.23 -13.89
C ILE A 275 22.67 -20.01 -12.96
N GLU A 276 21.61 -19.89 -12.16
CA GLU A 276 21.50 -18.84 -11.15
C GLU A 276 21.04 -19.42 -9.81
N ASP A 277 21.87 -19.29 -8.77
CA ASP A 277 21.56 -19.73 -7.42
C ASP A 277 21.06 -18.53 -6.59
N TRP A 278 19.83 -18.64 -6.08
CA TRP A 278 19.24 -17.71 -5.14
C TRP A 278 19.40 -18.26 -3.73
N ILE A 279 19.93 -17.43 -2.83
CA ILE A 279 20.30 -17.82 -1.48
C ILE A 279 19.45 -17.02 -0.50
N TYR A 280 18.80 -17.74 0.40
CA TYR A 280 17.95 -17.20 1.46
C TYR A 280 18.51 -17.60 2.82
N GLY A 281 18.53 -16.66 3.76
CA GLY A 281 19.13 -16.83 5.09
C GLY A 281 20.64 -16.62 5.10
N GLN A 282 21.20 -16.59 6.31
CA GLN A 282 22.64 -16.40 6.53
C GLN A 282 23.17 -17.40 7.55
N PRO A 283 24.32 -18.08 7.30
CA PRO A 283 24.94 -18.95 8.30
C PRO A 283 25.24 -18.23 9.63
N PRO A 284 25.15 -18.91 10.78
CA PRO A 284 24.89 -20.34 10.98
C PRO A 284 23.41 -20.73 10.95
N SER A 285 22.49 -19.80 10.68
CA SER A 285 21.06 -20.08 10.60
C SER A 285 20.68 -20.87 9.34
N LYS A 286 19.41 -21.30 9.26
CA LYS A 286 18.89 -22.04 8.11
C LYS A 286 19.07 -21.23 6.83
N THR A 287 19.80 -21.81 5.89
CA THR A 287 20.09 -21.25 4.57
C THR A 287 19.46 -22.14 3.51
N VAL A 288 18.68 -21.54 2.59
CA VAL A 288 18.04 -22.24 1.47
C VAL A 288 18.68 -21.76 0.17
N PHE A 289 19.16 -22.71 -0.63
CA PHE A 289 19.72 -22.51 -1.96
C PHE A 289 18.70 -22.98 -2.99
N VAL A 290 18.28 -22.07 -3.86
CA VAL A 290 17.33 -22.34 -4.93
C VAL A 290 18.03 -22.11 -6.27
N ARG A 291 18.25 -23.18 -7.03
CA ARG A 291 18.91 -23.14 -8.33
C ARG A 291 17.91 -22.95 -9.44
N PHE A 292 18.18 -21.99 -10.31
CA PHE A 292 17.48 -21.75 -11.56
C PHE A 292 18.30 -22.24 -12.75
N LEU A 293 17.60 -22.82 -13.71
CA LEU A 293 18.08 -22.98 -15.08
C LEU A 293 17.13 -22.20 -15.99
N GLY A 294 17.64 -21.15 -16.64
CA GLY A 294 16.79 -20.16 -17.31
C GLY A 294 15.88 -19.44 -16.32
N ASP A 295 14.56 -19.71 -16.40
CA ASP A 295 13.55 -19.07 -15.56
C ASP A 295 12.87 -20.00 -14.55
N ARG A 296 13.24 -21.29 -14.53
CA ARG A 296 12.59 -22.31 -13.70
C ARG A 296 13.52 -22.80 -12.61
N VAL A 297 12.97 -23.02 -11.42
CA VAL A 297 13.64 -23.70 -10.31
C VAL A 297 13.87 -25.16 -10.67
N THR A 298 15.12 -25.62 -10.60
CA THR A 298 15.51 -27.01 -10.90
C THR A 298 16.01 -27.76 -9.66
N SER A 299 16.50 -27.05 -8.64
CA SER A 299 17.00 -27.68 -7.41
C SER A 299 16.79 -26.77 -6.20
N ILE A 300 16.47 -27.38 -5.06
CA ILE A 300 16.32 -26.70 -3.76
C ILE A 300 17.13 -27.50 -2.74
N LYS A 301 18.01 -26.81 -1.99
CA LYS A 301 18.82 -27.41 -0.92
C LYS A 301 18.74 -26.53 0.33
N GLN A 302 18.58 -27.13 1.50
CA GLN A 302 18.54 -26.42 2.78
C GLN A 302 19.67 -26.92 3.70
N PHE A 303 20.29 -26.00 4.43
CA PHE A 303 21.34 -26.28 5.42
C PHE A 303 21.16 -25.44 6.69
N PRO A 304 21.51 -25.93 7.90
CA PRO A 304 21.76 -27.34 8.20
C PRO A 304 20.49 -28.19 7.97
N GLN A 305 20.69 -29.49 7.76
CA GLN A 305 19.60 -30.45 7.53
C GLN A 305 18.80 -30.71 8.82
#